data_AF-A0A6A4NJN9-F1
#
_entry.id   AF-A0A6A4NJN9-F1
#
_cell.length_a   1.000
_cell.length_b   1.000
_cell.length_c   1.000
_cell.angle_alpha   90.00
_cell.angle_beta   90.00
_cell.angle_gamma   90.00
#
_symmetry.space_group_name_H-M   'P 1'
#
loop_
_entity.id
_entity.type
_entity.pdbx_description
1 polymer ?
#
loop_
_entity_poly.entity_id
_entity_poly.type
_entity_poly.pdbx_seq_one_letter_code
_entity_poly.pdbx_strand_id
1 'polypeptide(L)'
;MLVTKINIYFNRWDDRMSTVIADEDVFYTTGILQSTRVDNVGAIQAQNQEILQFCKDNGIEIREYLTGNKTNEGWVQHFGSKWQLFEGRKVEFDPKKILSPGQGIFC
;
A
#
# COMPACT_ATOMS: atom_id res chain seq x y z
N MET A 1 0.80 8.06 -19.96
CA MET A 1 1.25 7.75 -18.59
C MET A 1 1.89 9.01 -18.03
N LEU A 2 1.41 9.51 -16.89
CA LEU A 2 2.03 10.61 -16.17
C LEU A 2 2.75 10.04 -14.95
N VAL A 3 4.02 10.40 -14.77
CA VAL A 3 4.79 10.04 -13.59
C VAL A 3 5.11 11.31 -12.81
N THR A 4 4.71 11.34 -11.54
CA THR A 4 5.00 12.45 -10.63
C THR A 4 5.79 11.94 -9.44
N LYS A 5 6.81 12.69 -9.02
CA LYS A 5 7.62 12.39 -7.84
C LYS A 5 7.58 13.58 -6.89
N ILE A 6 7.29 13.35 -5.61
CA ILE A 6 7.28 14.39 -4.58
C ILE A 6 8.08 13.89 -3.37
N ASN A 7 8.91 14.77 -2.80
CA ASN A 7 9.69 14.49 -1.60
C ASN A 7 8.82 14.70 -0.36
N ILE A 8 8.90 13.76 0.57
CA ILE A 8 8.15 13.78 1.82
C ILE A 8 9.13 13.58 2.96
N TYR A 9 8.95 14.36 4.03
CA TYR A 9 9.75 14.25 5.25
C TYR A 9 9.00 13.42 6.28
N PHE A 10 9.68 12.44 6.89
CA PHE A 10 9.10 11.54 7.90
C PHE A 10 8.50 12.29 9.08
N ASN A 11 9.14 13.36 9.54
CA ASN A 11 8.70 14.17 10.68
C ASN A 11 7.33 14.86 10.50
N ARG A 12 6.74 14.81 9.30
CA ARG A 12 5.39 15.31 9.03
C ARG A 12 4.30 14.24 9.22
N TRP A 13 4.68 13.03 9.59
CA TRP A 13 3.80 11.90 9.82
C TRP A 13 3.74 11.53 11.30
N ASP A 14 2.54 11.21 11.77
CA ASP A 14 2.31 10.75 13.13
C ASP A 14 2.26 9.23 13.16
N ASP A 15 3.23 8.62 13.83
CA ASP A 15 3.37 7.16 13.89
C ASP A 15 2.19 6.47 14.62
N ARG A 16 1.41 7.21 15.41
CA ARG A 16 0.19 6.68 16.07
C ARG A 16 -0.92 6.37 15.06
N MET A 17 -0.84 6.94 13.86
CA MET A 17 -1.78 6.70 12.76
C MET A 17 -1.55 5.34 12.12
N SER A 18 -2.61 4.78 11.53
CA SER A 18 -2.54 3.50 10.82
C SER A 18 -1.81 3.57 9.47
N THR A 19 -1.36 4.75 9.05
CA THR A 19 -0.64 4.90 7.78
C THR A 19 0.72 4.21 7.84
N VAL A 20 1.03 3.48 6.76
CA VAL A 20 2.33 2.86 6.52
C VAL A 20 3.13 3.77 5.59
N ILE A 21 4.33 4.13 6.02
CA ILE A 21 5.31 4.92 5.26
C ILE A 21 6.65 4.19 5.25
N ALA A 22 7.58 4.65 4.40
CA ALA A 22 8.95 4.14 4.41
C ALA A 22 9.67 4.55 5.71
N ASP A 23 10.59 3.71 6.16
CA ASP A 23 11.41 3.94 7.36
C ASP A 23 12.68 4.74 7.00
N GLU A 24 12.46 5.92 6.42
CA GLU A 24 13.51 6.82 5.95
C GLU A 24 13.14 8.27 6.30
N ASP A 25 14.13 9.10 6.70
CA ASP A 25 13.90 10.52 7.03
C ASP A 25 13.26 11.31 5.90
N VAL A 26 13.64 10.99 4.66
CA VAL A 26 13.08 11.54 3.43
C VAL A 26 12.77 10.40 2.49
N PHE A 27 11.50 10.27 2.10
CA PHE A 27 11.06 9.30 1.12
C PHE A 27 10.30 9.99 -0.01
N TYR A 28 10.07 9.26 -1.09
CA TYR A 28 9.41 9.80 -2.28
C TYR A 28 8.07 9.12 -2.50
N THR A 29 7.03 9.92 -2.69
CA THR A 29 5.82 9.39 -3.32
C THR A 29 5.99 9.43 -4.84
N THR A 30 5.73 8.30 -5.49
CA THR A 30 5.76 8.17 -6.94
C THR A 30 4.37 7.76 -7.41
N GLY A 31 3.71 8.64 -8.15
CA GLY A 31 2.40 8.38 -8.75
C GLY A 31 2.57 7.98 -10.21
N ILE A 32 2.18 6.76 -10.57
CA ILE A 32 2.12 6.29 -11.96
C ILE A 32 0.65 6.35 -12.40
N LEU A 33 0.26 7.50 -12.95
CA LEU A 33 -1.14 7.76 -13.31
C LEU A 33 -1.37 7.36 -14.76
N GLN A 34 -1.97 6.19 -14.95
CA GLN A 34 -2.29 5.62 -16.25
C GLN A 34 -3.79 5.74 -16.52
N SER A 35 -4.11 6.17 -17.75
CA SER A 35 -5.47 6.10 -18.29
C SER A 35 -5.46 5.09 -19.41
N THR A 36 -6.50 4.26 -19.48
CA THR A 36 -6.59 3.15 -20.43
C THR A 36 -8.05 2.91 -20.82
N ARG A 37 -8.24 2.21 -21.94
CA ARG A 37 -9.55 1.67 -22.35
C ARG A 37 -9.81 0.36 -21.59
N VAL A 38 -11.08 -0.04 -21.49
CA VAL A 38 -11.50 -1.22 -20.70
C VAL A 38 -10.83 -2.50 -21.18
N ASP A 39 -10.65 -2.66 -22.49
CA ASP A 39 -9.98 -3.80 -23.13
C ASP A 39 -8.48 -3.92 -22.81
N ASN A 40 -7.86 -2.85 -22.30
CA ASN A 40 -6.43 -2.80 -22.02
C ASN A 40 -6.10 -2.75 -20.51
N VAL A 41 -7.09 -2.95 -19.63
CA VAL A 41 -6.88 -2.96 -18.16
C VAL A 41 -5.94 -4.08 -17.73
N GLY A 42 -6.06 -5.28 -18.32
CA GLY A 42 -5.22 -6.43 -17.97
C GLY A 42 -3.73 -6.20 -18.26
N ALA A 43 -3.40 -5.56 -19.38
CA ALA A 43 -2.03 -5.22 -19.73
C ALA A 43 -1.43 -4.18 -18.76
N ILE A 44 -2.23 -3.19 -18.37
CA ILE A 44 -1.83 -2.18 -17.36
C ILE A 44 -1.60 -2.83 -15.99
N GLN A 45 -2.48 -3.75 -15.58
CA GLN A 45 -2.31 -4.49 -14.33
C GLN A 45 -1.04 -5.35 -14.36
N ALA A 46 -0.76 -6.03 -15.47
CA ALA A 46 0.46 -6.83 -15.64
C ALA A 46 1.73 -5.96 -15.54
N GLN A 47 1.74 -4.80 -16.21
CA GLN A 47 2.86 -3.86 -16.12
C GLN A 47 3.09 -3.35 -14.68
N ASN A 48 2.01 -3.06 -13.94
CA ASN A 48 2.14 -2.65 -12.54
C ASN A 48 2.77 -3.76 -11.68
N GLN A 49 2.43 -5.03 -11.93
CA GLN A 49 3.06 -6.16 -11.24
C GLN A 49 4.54 -6.30 -11.61
N GLU A 50 4.91 -6.09 -12.88
CA GLU A 50 6.32 -6.10 -13.31
C GLU A 50 7.14 -5.01 -12.60
N ILE A 51 6.57 -3.82 -12.39
CA ILE A 51 7.23 -2.73 -11.65
C ILE A 51 7.44 -3.12 -10.18
N LEU A 52 6.41 -3.67 -9.52
CA LEU A 52 6.52 -4.14 -8.13
C LEU A 52 7.55 -5.26 -8.00
N GLN A 53 7.57 -6.20 -8.94
CA GLN A 53 8.52 -7.31 -8.97
C GLN A 53 9.95 -6.80 -9.20
N PHE A 54 10.15 -5.86 -10.12
CA PHE A 54 11.44 -5.20 -10.33
C PHE A 54 11.95 -4.53 -9.05
N CYS A 55 11.10 -3.79 -8.33
CA CYS A 55 11.49 -3.18 -7.06
C CYS A 55 11.92 -4.25 -6.04
N LYS A 56 11.15 -5.33 -5.91
CA LYS A 56 11.47 -6.44 -5.02
C LYS A 56 12.80 -7.11 -5.36
N ASP A 57 13.03 -7.44 -6.63
CA ASP A 57 14.22 -8.15 -7.09
C ASP A 57 15.51 -7.32 -6.93
N ASN A 58 15.38 -5.99 -6.93
CA ASN A 58 16.50 -5.07 -6.74
C ASN A 58 16.62 -4.54 -5.30
N GLY A 59 15.83 -5.08 -4.36
CA GLY A 59 15.86 -4.63 -2.96
C GLY A 59 15.41 -3.18 -2.75
N ILE A 60 14.62 -2.62 -3.69
CA ILE A 60 14.04 -1.29 -3.55
C ILE A 60 12.85 -1.42 -2.62
N GLU A 61 12.99 -0.89 -1.41
CA GLU A 61 11.90 -0.85 -0.47
C GLU A 61 10.81 0.13 -0.92
N ILE A 62 9.61 -0.40 -1.14
CA ILE A 62 8.44 0.40 -1.47
C ILE A 62 7.32 0.12 -0.46
N ARG A 63 6.49 1.14 -0.24
CA ARG A 63 5.21 1.00 0.46
C ARG A 63 4.11 1.47 -0.50
N GLU A 64 3.27 0.55 -0.93
CA GLU A 64 2.19 0.88 -1.86
C GLU A 64 1.14 1.77 -1.19
N TYR A 65 0.82 2.90 -1.81
CA TYR A 65 -0.24 3.81 -1.36
C TYR A 65 -1.53 3.55 -2.14
N LEU A 66 -2.68 3.57 -1.47
CA LEU A 66 -4.00 3.22 -2.06
C LEU A 66 -4.06 1.80 -2.65
N THR A 67 -3.37 0.85 -2.02
CA THR A 67 -3.38 -0.56 -2.42
C THR A 67 -4.66 -1.27 -1.99
N GLY A 68 -5.01 -2.34 -2.71
CA GLY A 68 -6.03 -3.32 -2.32
C GLY A 68 -5.65 -4.72 -2.79
N ASN A 69 -6.51 -5.71 -2.55
CA ASN A 69 -6.39 -7.07 -3.10
C ASN A 69 -5.07 -7.80 -2.78
N LYS A 70 -4.59 -7.70 -1.54
CA LYS A 70 -3.47 -8.53 -1.05
C LYS A 70 -4.00 -9.77 -0.33
N THR A 71 -3.15 -10.80 -0.22
CA THR A 71 -3.40 -11.91 0.73
C THR A 71 -3.27 -11.39 2.16
N ASN A 72 -3.70 -12.19 3.14
CA ASN A 72 -3.52 -11.84 4.55
C ASN A 72 -2.03 -11.62 4.88
N GLU A 73 -1.16 -12.51 4.41
CA GLU A 73 0.29 -12.38 4.60
C GLU A 73 0.84 -11.13 3.92
N GLY A 74 0.32 -10.76 2.75
CA GLY A 74 0.65 -9.52 2.07
C GLY A 74 0.24 -8.28 2.87
N TRP A 75 -0.87 -8.33 3.59
CA TRP A 75 -1.27 -7.27 4.51
C TRP A 75 -0.42 -7.22 5.77
N VAL A 76 -0.09 -8.36 6.37
CA VAL A 76 0.84 -8.44 7.50
C VAL A 76 2.19 -7.84 7.11
N GLN A 77 2.72 -8.20 5.93
CA GLN A 77 3.96 -7.64 5.42
C GLN A 77 3.85 -6.13 5.16
N HIS A 78 2.73 -5.66 4.60
CA HIS A 78 2.50 -4.24 4.35
C HIS A 78 2.51 -3.41 5.65
N PHE A 79 1.77 -3.84 6.67
CA PHE A 79 1.71 -3.12 7.94
C PHE A 79 2.96 -3.32 8.82
N GLY A 80 3.70 -4.42 8.62
CA GLY A 80 4.92 -4.71 9.36
C GLY A 80 4.69 -4.68 10.87
N SER A 81 5.51 -3.91 11.59
CA SER A 81 5.41 -3.75 13.05
C SER A 81 4.06 -3.19 13.53
N LYS A 82 3.31 -2.48 12.66
CA LYS A 82 1.99 -1.92 12.99
C LYS A 82 0.86 -2.93 12.93
N TRP A 83 1.08 -4.14 12.37
CA TRP A 83 0.01 -5.11 12.14
C TRP A 83 -0.78 -5.44 13.41
N GLN A 84 -0.09 -5.73 14.51
CA GLN A 84 -0.74 -6.09 15.78
C GLN A 84 -1.61 -4.96 16.33
N LEU A 85 -1.15 -3.71 16.24
CA LEU A 85 -1.94 -2.54 16.65
C LEU A 85 -3.16 -2.36 15.73
N PHE A 86 -2.99 -2.54 14.43
CA PHE A 86 -4.07 -2.41 13.45
C PHE A 86 -5.15 -3.48 13.65
N GLU A 87 -4.76 -4.74 13.86
CA GLU A 87 -5.66 -5.84 14.18
C GLU A 87 -6.37 -5.62 15.51
N GLY A 88 -5.66 -5.17 16.56
CA GLY A 88 -6.27 -4.83 17.85
C GLY A 88 -7.36 -3.77 17.72
N ARG A 89 -7.09 -2.69 16.99
CA ARG A 89 -8.08 -1.66 16.67
C ARG A 89 -9.26 -2.22 15.87
N LYS A 90 -9.03 -3.16 14.95
CA LYS A 90 -10.11 -3.80 14.20
C LYS A 90 -11.04 -4.58 15.14
N VAL A 91 -10.50 -5.32 16.10
CA VAL A 91 -11.30 -6.06 17.09
C VAL A 91 -12.09 -5.10 17.99
N GLU A 92 -11.49 -3.99 18.39
CA GLU A 92 -12.13 -2.97 19.24
C GLU A 92 -13.29 -2.25 18.53
N PHE A 93 -13.06 -1.79 17.29
CA PHE A 93 -13.98 -0.88 16.61
C PHE A 93 -14.86 -1.53 15.52
N ASP A 94 -14.49 -2.69 14.99
CA ASP A 94 -15.29 -3.46 14.03
C ASP A 94 -15.10 -4.98 14.22
N PRO A 95 -15.52 -5.54 15.39
CA PRO A 95 -15.35 -6.95 15.71
C PRO A 95 -16.07 -7.90 14.74
N LYS A 96 -17.12 -7.41 14.07
CA LYS A 96 -17.87 -8.18 13.07
C LYS A 96 -17.27 -8.10 11.67
N LYS A 97 -16.21 -7.30 11.47
CA LYS A 97 -15.50 -7.13 10.20
C LYS A 97 -16.42 -6.70 9.04
N ILE A 98 -17.40 -5.85 9.34
CA ILE A 98 -18.41 -5.42 8.34
C ILE A 98 -18.00 -4.13 7.62
N LEU A 99 -17.05 -3.37 8.16
CA LEU A 99 -16.65 -2.09 7.60
C LEU A 99 -15.59 -2.27 6.51
N SER A 100 -15.89 -1.72 5.33
CA SER A 100 -15.00 -1.64 4.17
C SER A 100 -14.42 -2.99 3.70
N PRO A 101 -15.26 -4.02 3.47
CA PRO A 101 -14.78 -5.35 3.04
C PRO A 101 -14.01 -5.32 1.71
N GLY A 102 -14.31 -4.34 0.84
CA GLY A 102 -13.60 -4.15 -0.44
C GLY A 102 -12.11 -3.81 -0.32
N GLN A 103 -11.62 -3.45 0.88
CA GLN A 103 -10.18 -3.32 1.11
C GLN A 103 -9.48 -4.69 1.13
N GLY A 104 -10.21 -5.77 1.44
CA GLY A 104 -9.67 -7.13 1.46
C GLY A 104 -8.67 -7.39 2.59
N ILE A 105 -8.68 -6.59 3.67
CA ILE A 105 -7.78 -6.76 4.82
C ILE A 105 -8.35 -7.77 5.82
N PHE A 106 -9.64 -7.59 6.16
CA PHE A 106 -10.38 -8.42 7.11
C PHE A 106 -11.74 -8.74 6.49
N CYS A 107 -11.81 -9.81 5.72
CA CYS A 107 -13.02 -10.35 5.11
C CYS A 107 -13.03 -11.86 5.27
#